data_AF-A0A8I1UKW1-F1
#
_entry.id   AF-A0A8I1UKW1-F1
#
_cell.length_a   1.000
_cell.length_b   1.000
_cell.length_c   1.000
_cell.angle_alpha   90.00
_cell.angle_beta   90.00
_cell.angle_gamma   90.00
#
_symmetry.space_group_name_H-M   'P 1'
#
loop_
_entity.id
_entity.type
_entity.pdbx_description
1 polymer ?
#
loop_
_entity_poly.entity_id
_entity_poly.type
_entity_poly.pdbx_seq_one_letter_code
_entity_poly.pdbx_strand_id
1 'polypeptide(L)'
;MRDLNTVLLKLAKRAETYDRQHIIDSFVDIGPLFTLLSNPDSQVLFGRRGTGKTHVLGYLANEIQRRGAIAVQLDMRTIGSTGGIYFDAKLSLAERATRLLVDVLCAIHDRLLTEALAKAAHRVRAGLLRSRGDELGGDDRWHRRQPGA
;
A
#
# COMPACT_ATOMS: atom_id res chain seq x y z
N MET A 1 -18.35 34.34 1.13
CA MET A 1 -19.37 33.45 0.52
C MET A 1 -18.85 32.68 -0.70
N ARG A 2 -17.89 33.22 -1.49
CA ARG A 2 -17.26 32.50 -2.61
C ARG A 2 -16.39 31.31 -2.18
N ASP A 3 -15.74 31.36 -1.02
CA ASP A 3 -14.83 30.28 -0.57
C ASP A 3 -15.54 28.98 -0.21
N LEU A 4 -16.76 29.04 0.34
CA LEU A 4 -17.52 27.86 0.74
C LEU A 4 -17.94 27.02 -0.49
N ASN A 5 -18.34 27.69 -1.57
CA ASN A 5 -18.69 27.04 -2.83
C ASN A 5 -17.48 26.36 -3.45
N THR A 6 -16.30 26.97 -3.35
CA THR A 6 -15.04 26.39 -3.83
C THR A 6 -14.61 25.17 -3.01
N VAL A 7 -14.86 25.16 -1.70
CA VAL A 7 -14.62 24.00 -0.82
C VAL A 7 -15.57 22.85 -1.14
N LEU A 8 -16.84 23.14 -1.43
CA LEU A 8 -17.84 22.15 -1.87
C LEU A 8 -17.45 21.45 -3.19
N LEU A 9 -16.79 22.16 -4.10
CA LEU A 9 -16.28 21.61 -5.35
C LEU A 9 -15.03 20.72 -5.18
N LYS A 10 -14.29 20.87 -4.07
CA LYS A 10 -13.09 20.09 -3.73
C LYS A 10 -13.40 18.80 -2.96
N LEU A 11 -14.63 18.62 -2.49
CA LEU A 11 -15.06 17.38 -1.84
C LEU A 11 -15.11 16.25 -2.87
N ALA A 12 -14.04 15.47 -2.94
CA ALA A 12 -14.03 14.24 -3.72
C ALA A 12 -15.11 13.29 -3.18
N LYS A 13 -15.97 12.79 -4.06
CA LYS A 13 -17.20 12.07 -3.68
C LYS A 13 -16.95 10.62 -3.22
N ARG A 14 -15.69 10.15 -3.22
CA ARG A 14 -15.33 8.75 -2.96
C ARG A 14 -14.01 8.62 -2.21
N ALA A 15 -13.97 7.72 -1.23
CA ALA A 15 -12.78 7.40 -0.44
C ALA A 15 -11.57 6.98 -1.30
N GLU A 16 -11.80 6.28 -2.42
CA GLU A 16 -10.76 5.87 -3.37
C GLU A 16 -10.09 7.03 -4.14
N THR A 17 -10.62 8.24 -4.03
CA THR A 17 -10.10 9.44 -4.70
C THR A 17 -9.36 10.37 -3.73
N TYR A 18 -9.32 10.03 -2.43
CA TYR A 18 -8.58 10.79 -1.42
C TYR A 18 -7.12 10.32 -1.35
N ASP A 19 -6.26 11.24 -0.95
CA ASP A 19 -4.88 10.92 -0.59
C ASP A 19 -4.84 9.94 0.59
N ARG A 20 -3.86 9.02 0.59
CA ARG A 20 -3.75 7.92 1.56
C ARG A 20 -3.73 8.44 3.00
N GLN A 21 -3.08 9.59 3.22
CA GLN A 21 -3.01 10.23 4.54
C GLN A 21 -4.39 10.68 5.04
N HIS A 22 -5.22 11.22 4.14
CA HIS A 22 -6.56 11.70 4.45
C HIS A 22 -7.53 10.57 4.83
N ILE A 23 -7.30 9.36 4.30
CA ILE A 23 -8.04 8.14 4.67
C ILE A 23 -7.68 7.72 6.09
N ILE A 24 -6.40 7.79 6.47
CA ILE A 24 -5.93 7.42 7.81
C ILE A 24 -6.50 8.36 8.86
N ASP A 25 -6.36 9.67 8.63
CA ASP A 25 -6.72 10.69 9.62
C ASP A 25 -8.23 10.77 9.88
N SER A 26 -9.06 10.27 8.96
CA SER A 26 -10.52 10.27 9.11
C SER A 26 -11.08 8.93 9.62
N PHE A 27 -10.24 7.93 9.93
CA PHE A 27 -10.75 6.65 10.44
C PHE A 27 -11.10 6.75 11.92
N VAL A 28 -12.39 6.58 12.22
CA VAL A 28 -12.83 6.37 13.60
C VAL A 28 -12.79 4.87 13.85
N ASP A 29 -11.91 4.44 14.75
CA ASP A 29 -11.73 3.03 15.07
C ASP A 29 -13.03 2.44 15.64
N ILE A 30 -13.65 1.55 14.86
CA ILE A 30 -14.79 0.76 15.28
C ILE A 30 -14.21 -0.56 15.81
N GLY A 31 -13.58 -0.51 16.99
CA GLY A 31 -12.69 -1.54 17.53
C GLY A 31 -13.01 -3.02 17.19
N PRO A 32 -14.26 -3.51 17.35
CA PRO A 32 -14.62 -4.88 17.01
C PRO A 32 -14.39 -5.26 15.55
N LEU A 33 -14.62 -4.32 14.63
CA LEU A 33 -14.45 -4.55 13.19
C LEU A 33 -12.97 -4.70 12.83
N PHE A 34 -12.10 -3.87 13.42
CA PHE A 34 -10.68 -3.96 13.16
C PHE A 34 -10.07 -5.25 13.70
N THR A 35 -10.48 -5.68 14.90
CA THR A 35 -10.08 -6.97 15.47
C THR A 35 -10.49 -8.13 14.57
N LEU A 36 -11.72 -8.13 14.05
CA LEU A 36 -12.21 -9.15 13.13
C LEU A 36 -11.37 -9.19 11.84
N LEU A 37 -11.18 -8.03 11.21
CA LEU A 37 -10.44 -7.92 9.95
C LEU A 37 -8.94 -8.20 10.07
N SER A 38 -8.40 -8.17 11.30
CA SER A 38 -7.00 -8.53 11.56
C SER A 38 -6.76 -10.04 11.58
N ASN A 39 -7.81 -10.87 11.59
CA ASN A 39 -7.67 -12.32 11.45
C ASN A 39 -7.16 -12.66 10.03
N PRO A 40 -6.10 -13.49 9.89
CA PRO A 40 -5.55 -13.91 8.59
C PRO A 40 -6.48 -14.76 7.71
N ASP A 41 -7.60 -15.24 8.24
CA ASP A 41 -8.58 -16.00 7.47
C ASP A 41 -9.15 -15.21 6.27
N SER A 42 -9.63 -15.93 5.26
CA SER A 42 -10.32 -15.32 4.13
C SER A 42 -11.66 -14.73 4.57
N GLN A 43 -11.82 -13.41 4.39
CA GLN A 43 -13.00 -12.67 4.83
C GLN A 43 -13.68 -11.96 3.67
N VAL A 44 -15.02 -11.84 3.75
CA VAL A 44 -15.82 -11.12 2.77
C VAL A 44 -16.61 -10.01 3.48
N LEU A 45 -16.43 -8.77 3.03
CA LEU A 45 -17.09 -7.59 3.59
C LEU A 45 -18.18 -7.06 2.65
N PHE A 46 -19.44 -7.14 3.09
CA PHE A 46 -20.59 -6.61 2.35
C PHE A 46 -21.14 -5.33 2.98
N GLY A 47 -21.86 -4.53 2.19
CA GLY A 47 -22.55 -3.33 2.68
C GLY A 47 -22.97 -2.39 1.56
N ARG A 48 -23.88 -1.45 1.87
CA ARG A 48 -24.37 -0.44 0.91
C ARG A 48 -23.26 0.49 0.42
N ARG A 49 -23.50 1.19 -0.69
CA ARG A 49 -22.58 2.23 -1.16
C ARG A 49 -22.43 3.32 -0.08
N GLY A 50 -21.19 3.77 0.15
CA GLY A 50 -20.89 4.83 1.11
C GLY A 50 -20.64 4.36 2.55
N THR A 51 -20.77 3.07 2.86
CA THR A 51 -20.58 2.53 4.23
C THR A 51 -19.11 2.33 4.64
N GLY A 52 -18.16 3.02 4.01
CA GLY A 52 -16.75 2.99 4.42
C GLY A 52 -15.95 1.70 4.13
N LYS A 53 -16.47 0.71 3.41
CA LYS A 53 -15.75 -0.56 3.15
C LYS A 53 -14.34 -0.36 2.57
N THR A 54 -14.21 0.43 1.50
CA THR A 54 -12.91 0.75 0.87
C THR A 54 -11.98 1.47 1.85
N HIS A 55 -12.56 2.33 2.69
CA HIS A 55 -11.82 3.13 3.67
C HIS A 55 -11.21 2.24 4.76
N VAL A 56 -12.01 1.33 5.32
CA VAL A 56 -11.56 0.32 6.29
C VAL A 56 -10.45 -0.57 5.72
N LEU A 57 -10.61 -1.07 4.49
CA LEU A 57 -9.57 -1.88 3.84
C LEU A 57 -8.28 -1.09 3.57
N GLY A 58 -8.39 0.21 3.25
CA GLY A 58 -7.25 1.12 3.14
C GLY A 58 -6.51 1.30 4.46
N TYR A 59 -7.26 1.51 5.54
CA TYR A 59 -6.69 1.61 6.88
C TYR A 59 -5.99 0.30 7.30
N LEU A 60 -6.62 -0.85 7.09
CA LEU A 60 -6.00 -2.17 7.36
C LEU A 60 -4.72 -2.39 6.55
N ALA A 61 -4.73 -2.06 5.26
CA ALA A 61 -3.55 -2.19 4.41
C ALA A 61 -2.38 -1.32 4.92
N ASN A 62 -2.67 -0.09 5.37
CA ASN A 62 -1.66 0.78 5.98
C ASN A 62 -1.10 0.18 7.27
N GLU A 63 -1.94 -0.38 8.13
CA GLU A 63 -1.51 -0.99 9.38
C GLU A 63 -0.65 -2.24 9.16
N ILE A 64 -1.02 -3.09 8.18
CA ILE A 64 -0.22 -4.24 7.76
C ILE A 64 1.16 -3.78 7.24
N GLN A 65 1.20 -2.72 6.44
CA GLN A 65 2.46 -2.16 5.92
C GLN A 65 3.34 -1.58 7.03
N ARG A 66 2.76 -0.88 8.02
CA ARG A 66 3.48 -0.37 9.19
C ARG A 66 4.14 -1.49 10.01
N ARG A 67 3.54 -2.67 10.05
CA ARG A 67 4.10 -3.86 10.71
C ARG A 67 5.19 -4.55 9.88
N GLY A 68 5.54 -4.00 8.72
CA GLY A 68 6.60 -4.50 7.83
C GLY A 68 6.14 -5.54 6.82
N ALA A 69 4.88 -5.97 6.87
CA ALA A 69 4.30 -6.88 5.90
C ALA A 69 3.96 -6.17 4.58
N ILE A 70 3.62 -6.94 3.53
CA ILE A 70 3.21 -6.40 2.23
C ILE A 70 1.68 -6.50 2.14
N ALA A 71 1.02 -5.36 1.94
CA ALA A 71 -0.42 -5.32 1.67
C ALA A 71 -0.64 -5.03 0.18
N VAL A 72 -1.36 -5.94 -0.50
CA VAL A 72 -1.72 -5.82 -1.92
C VAL A 72 -3.20 -5.46 -2.00
N GLN A 73 -3.50 -4.25 -2.47
CA GLN A 73 -4.86 -3.80 -2.75
C GLN A 73 -5.12 -3.86 -4.25
N LEU A 74 -6.16 -4.57 -4.66
CA LEU A 74 -6.58 -4.69 -6.05
C LEU A 74 -7.97 -4.06 -6.24
N ASP A 75 -8.09 -3.15 -7.20
CA ASP A 75 -9.39 -2.66 -7.66
C ASP A 75 -9.84 -3.46 -8.87
N MET A 76 -10.81 -4.36 -8.67
CA MET A 76 -11.33 -5.23 -9.72
C MET A 76 -11.97 -4.46 -10.90
N ARG A 77 -12.25 -3.16 -10.76
CA ARG A 77 -12.72 -2.32 -11.87
C ARG A 77 -11.61 -1.94 -12.85
N THR A 78 -10.37 -1.93 -12.37
CA THR A 78 -9.17 -1.60 -13.15
C THR A 78 -8.38 -2.84 -13.53
N ILE A 79 -8.72 -4.00 -12.96
CA ILE A 79 -8.19 -5.29 -13.38
C ILE A 79 -8.82 -5.62 -14.73
N GLY A 80 -7.98 -5.61 -15.77
CA GLY A 80 -8.23 -6.47 -16.91
C GLY A 80 -7.78 -5.99 -18.27
N SER A 81 -7.58 -7.02 -19.09
CA SER A 81 -7.47 -6.96 -20.53
C SER A 81 -8.63 -6.16 -21.15
N THR A 82 -8.30 -5.29 -22.10
CA THR A 82 -9.17 -4.33 -22.80
C THR A 82 -10.61 -4.83 -23.07
N GLY A 83 -11.62 -3.98 -22.83
CA GLY A 83 -12.92 -4.11 -23.52
C GLY A 83 -13.97 -5.06 -22.93
N GLY A 84 -13.97 -5.33 -21.62
CA GLY A 84 -15.07 -6.08 -20.98
C GLY A 84 -15.08 -7.58 -21.31
N ILE A 85 -13.93 -8.13 -21.65
CA ILE A 85 -13.75 -9.51 -22.14
C ILE A 85 -14.31 -10.57 -21.18
N TYR A 86 -14.35 -10.28 -19.87
CA TYR A 86 -14.89 -11.18 -18.85
C TYR A 86 -16.42 -11.32 -18.91
N PHE A 87 -17.09 -10.37 -19.56
CA PHE A 87 -18.53 -10.35 -19.75
C PHE A 87 -18.92 -10.71 -21.20
N ASP A 88 -17.96 -11.04 -22.07
CA ASP A 88 -18.24 -11.41 -23.46
C ASP A 88 -18.91 -12.78 -23.53
N ALA A 89 -20.22 -12.79 -23.79
CA ALA A 89 -20.99 -14.02 -23.92
C ALA A 89 -20.54 -14.91 -25.09
N LYS A 90 -19.74 -14.41 -26.03
CA LYS A 90 -19.17 -15.21 -27.14
C LYS A 90 -18.05 -16.15 -26.69
N LEU A 91 -17.38 -15.84 -25.59
CA LEU A 91 -16.35 -16.70 -25.01
C LEU A 91 -16.96 -17.74 -24.08
N SER A 92 -16.31 -18.89 -23.91
CA SER A 92 -16.75 -19.89 -22.92
C SER A 92 -16.56 -19.35 -21.49
N LEU A 93 -17.35 -19.85 -20.53
CA LEU A 93 -17.17 -19.49 -19.12
C LEU A 93 -15.74 -19.81 -18.64
N ALA A 94 -15.21 -20.96 -19.04
CA ALA A 94 -13.87 -21.39 -18.69
C ALA A 94 -12.82 -20.39 -19.18
N GLU A 95 -12.93 -19.91 -20.44
CA GLU A 95 -12.00 -18.92 -20.99
C GLU A 95 -12.05 -17.60 -20.22
N ARG A 96 -13.26 -17.10 -19.92
CA ARG A 96 -13.42 -15.84 -19.18
C ARG A 96 -12.90 -15.94 -17.76
N ALA A 97 -13.18 -17.05 -17.08
CA ALA A 97 -12.73 -17.30 -15.71
C ALA A 97 -11.19 -17.44 -15.66
N THR A 98 -10.60 -18.19 -16.59
CA THR A 98 -9.14 -18.34 -16.68
C THR A 98 -8.47 -17.00 -16.92
N ARG A 99 -8.97 -16.18 -17.85
CA ARG A 99 -8.41 -14.83 -18.08
C ARG A 99 -8.50 -13.94 -16.85
N LEU A 100 -9.65 -13.89 -16.18
CA LEU A 100 -9.79 -13.13 -14.94
C LEU A 100 -8.80 -13.60 -13.87
N LEU A 101 -8.65 -14.92 -13.71
CA LEU A 101 -7.72 -15.49 -12.75
C LEU A 101 -6.27 -15.11 -13.08
N VAL A 102 -5.86 -15.25 -14.35
CA VAL A 102 -4.52 -14.87 -14.81
C VAL A 102 -4.26 -13.38 -14.57
N ASP A 103 -5.20 -12.51 -14.95
CA ASP A 103 -5.05 -11.05 -14.78
C ASP A 103 -4.94 -10.65 -13.30
N VAL A 104 -5.71 -11.31 -12.40
CA VAL A 104 -5.61 -11.10 -10.95
C VAL A 104 -4.27 -11.58 -10.40
N LEU A 105 -3.80 -12.76 -10.81
CA LEU A 105 -2.52 -13.31 -10.36
C LEU A 105 -1.34 -12.47 -10.86
N CYS A 106 -1.38 -11.98 -12.10
CA CYS A 106 -0.39 -11.04 -12.63
C CYS A 106 -0.37 -9.74 -11.83
N ALA A 107 -1.53 -9.16 -11.53
CA ALA A 107 -1.60 -7.93 -10.73
C ALA A 107 -1.05 -8.12 -9.31
N ILE A 108 -1.29 -9.27 -8.67
CA ILE A 108 -0.68 -9.61 -7.38
C ILE A 108 0.83 -9.76 -7.53
N HIS A 109 1.28 -10.54 -8.51
CA HIS A 109 2.69 -10.77 -8.79
C HIS A 109 3.46 -9.46 -8.97
N ASP A 110 2.97 -8.57 -9.83
CA ASP A 110 3.62 -7.30 -10.15
C ASP A 110 3.72 -6.39 -8.92
N ARG A 111 2.68 -6.39 -8.08
CA ARG A 111 2.70 -5.63 -6.83
C ARG A 111 3.71 -6.21 -5.84
N LEU A 112 3.74 -7.53 -5.66
CA LEU A 112 4.70 -8.19 -4.78
C LEU A 112 6.15 -7.94 -5.24
N LEU A 113 6.41 -8.08 -6.54
CA LEU A 113 7.73 -7.86 -7.13
C LEU A 113 8.17 -6.40 -6.93
N THR A 114 7.30 -5.44 -7.22
CA THR A 114 7.59 -4.00 -7.03
C THR A 114 7.97 -3.69 -5.59
N GLU A 115 7.17 -4.18 -4.62
CA GLU A 115 7.42 -3.95 -3.20
C GLU A 115 8.69 -4.66 -2.70
N ALA A 116 8.96 -5.87 -3.18
CA ALA A 116 10.16 -6.62 -2.85
C ALA A 116 11.43 -5.90 -3.35
N LEU A 117 11.43 -5.42 -4.59
CA LEU A 117 12.54 -4.67 -5.18
C LEU A 117 12.77 -3.34 -4.46
N ALA A 118 11.70 -2.60 -4.13
CA ALA A 118 11.80 -1.35 -3.37
C ALA A 118 12.45 -1.59 -1.99
N LYS A 119 12.01 -2.62 -1.25
CA LYS A 119 12.59 -2.99 0.04
C LYS A 119 14.06 -3.42 -0.09
N ALA A 120 14.41 -4.18 -1.12
CA ALA A 120 15.80 -4.57 -1.38
C ALA A 120 16.71 -3.36 -1.64
N ALA A 121 16.27 -2.42 -2.48
CA ALA A 121 17.01 -1.19 -2.78
C ALA A 121 17.26 -0.34 -1.52
N HIS A 122 16.25 -0.22 -0.64
CA HIS A 122 16.40 0.47 0.64
C HIS A 122 17.45 -0.19 1.56
N ARG A 123 17.49 -1.53 1.62
CA ARG A 123 18.49 -2.26 2.42
C ARG A 123 19.91 -2.06 1.90
N VAL A 124 20.10 -2.09 0.57
CA VAL A 124 21.41 -1.84 -0.06
C VAL A 124 21.89 -0.42 0.26
N ARG A 125 21.02 0.59 0.11
CA ARG A 125 21.37 1.98 0.41
C ARG A 125 21.69 2.21 1.90
N ALA A 126 20.95 1.59 2.80
CA ALA A 126 21.23 1.65 4.24
C ALA A 126 22.58 1.00 4.58
N GLY A 127 22.92 -0.13 3.93
CA GLY A 127 24.24 -0.77 4.08
C GLY A 127 25.39 0.12 3.61
N LEU A 128 25.24 0.78 2.45
CA LEU A 128 26.24 1.71 1.89
C LEU A 128 26.45 2.96 2.75
N LEU A 129 25.39 3.48 3.38
CA LEU A 129 25.51 4.62 4.30
C LEU A 129 26.23 4.22 5.58
N ARG A 130 26.02 2.99 6.05
CA ARG A 130 26.69 2.47 7.25
C ARG A 130 28.18 2.24 7.02
N SER A 131 28.56 1.67 5.87
CA SER A 131 29.98 1.49 5.52
C SER A 131 30.73 2.82 5.35
N ARG A 132 30.09 3.87 4.81
CA ARG A 132 30.70 5.21 4.71
C ARG A 132 30.79 5.94 6.05
N GLY A 133 29.87 5.67 6.99
CA GLY A 133 29.94 6.20 8.35
C GLY A 133 31.12 5.62 9.14
N ASP A 134 31.39 4.32 8.96
CA ASP A 134 32.51 3.63 9.60
C ASP A 134 33.87 4.10 9.05
N GLU A 135 33.94 4.48 7.76
CA GLU A 135 35.15 5.08 7.14
C GLU A 135 35.43 6.51 7.63
N LEU A 136 34.40 7.27 8.02
CA LEU A 136 34.54 8.64 8.51
C LEU A 136 34.73 8.75 10.05
N GLY A 137 34.55 7.65 10.78
CA GLY A 137 34.75 7.58 12.25
C GLY A 137 36.14 7.11 12.69
N GLY A 138 37.08 6.92 11.76
CA GLY A 138 38.39 6.29 12.01
C GLY A 138 39.55 7.22 12.40
N ASP A 139 39.36 8.54 12.41
CA ASP A 139 40.47 9.52 12.47
C ASP A 139 40.50 10.42 13.72
N ASP A 140 40.07 9.90 14.88
CA ASP A 140 40.24 10.58 16.18
C ASP A 140 41.59 10.21 16.87
N ARG A 141 42.64 9.93 16.09
CA ARG A 141 43.96 9.47 16.59
C ARG A 141 45.10 10.49 16.54
N TRP A 142 44.82 11.79 16.35
CA TRP A 142 45.86 12.79 16.09
C TRP A 142 46.27 13.77 17.21
N HIS A 143 45.83 13.62 18.45
CA HIS A 143 46.37 14.45 19.55
C HIS A 143 46.69 13.66 20.84
N ARG A 144 47.72 12.81 20.81
CA ARG A 144 48.46 12.43 22.03
C ARG A 144 49.88 11.87 21.75
N ARG A 145 50.78 12.74 21.29
CA ARG A 145 52.26 12.64 21.41
C ARG A 145 52.73 14.09 21.52
N GLN A 146 53.60 14.56 22.42
CA GLN A 146 54.57 14.08 23.41
C GLN A 146 55.01 15.39 24.17
N PRO A 147 56.11 15.51 24.95
CA PRO A 147 56.95 14.54 25.69
C PRO A 147 57.11 14.95 27.19
N GLY A 148 57.82 14.13 27.96
CA GLY A 148 58.07 14.33 29.38
C GLY A 148 59.11 15.40 29.76
N ALA A 149 59.09 15.71 31.06
CA ALA A 149 60.21 16.06 31.92
C ALA A 149 59.79 15.72 33.35
#